data_AF-A0A2V6XV23-F1
#
_entry.id   AF-A0A2V6XV23-F1
#
_cell.length_a   1.000
_cell.length_b   1.000
_cell.length_c   1.000
_cell.angle_alpha   90.00
_cell.angle_beta   90.00
_cell.angle_gamma   90.00
#
_symmetry.space_group_name_H-M   'P 1'
#
loop_
_entity.id
_entity.type
_entity.pdbx_description
1 polymer ?
#
loop_
_entity_poly.entity_id
_entity_poly.type
_entity_poly.pdbx_seq_one_letter_code
_entity_poly.pdbx_strand_id
1 'polypeptide(L)'
;FCPMGPYIVTADEIPDPHRLQVKLWVNGVLKQNYNTSDMAHKISRCIEWVTSIHTLEPGDLIATGTNHRGLSGFQNGDRIEIETEGLGRLHFNIRDDLKRTWGRETRLDRQEKKLEGTTPQLTGKYTPAPR
;
A
#
# COMPACT_ATOMS: atom_id res chain seq x y z
N PHE A 1 4.58 3.64 10.79
CA PHE A 1 3.93 3.87 9.47
C PHE A 1 2.92 2.75 9.22
N CYS A 2 1.91 2.59 10.08
CA CYS A 2 0.86 1.58 9.89
C CYS A 2 -0.51 2.20 10.22
N PRO A 3 -1.03 3.12 9.39
CA PRO A 3 -2.42 3.56 9.51
C PRO A 3 -3.36 2.39 9.29
N MET A 4 -4.38 2.26 10.14
CA MET A 4 -5.36 1.17 10.12
C MET A 4 -6.75 1.73 10.34
N GLY A 5 -7.76 1.04 9.83
CA GLY A 5 -9.17 1.43 9.90
C GLY A 5 -9.83 1.51 8.53
N PRO A 6 -10.98 2.21 8.41
CA PRO A 6 -11.60 3.06 9.43
C PRO A 6 -12.23 2.28 10.60
N TYR A 7 -12.46 0.98 10.43
CA TYR A 7 -12.98 0.05 11.43
C TYR A 7 -12.53 -1.38 11.05
N ILE A 8 -12.92 -2.36 11.86
CA ILE A 8 -12.73 -3.78 11.58
C ILE A 8 -14.09 -4.34 11.12
N VAL A 9 -14.08 -5.16 10.06
CA VAL A 9 -15.24 -5.97 9.65
C VAL A 9 -15.07 -7.39 10.17
N THR A 10 -16.17 -8.06 10.48
CA THR A 10 -16.13 -9.47 10.91
C THR A 10 -16.02 -10.40 9.70
N ALA A 11 -15.58 -11.64 9.95
CA ALA A 11 -15.34 -12.60 8.88
C ALA A 11 -16.63 -12.99 8.13
N ASP A 12 -17.79 -12.91 8.77
CA ASP A 12 -19.10 -13.22 8.18
C ASP A 12 -19.65 -12.10 7.29
N GLU A 13 -19.18 -10.85 7.45
CA GLU A 13 -19.55 -9.73 6.58
C GLU A 13 -18.89 -9.80 5.20
N ILE A 14 -17.84 -10.61 5.03
CA ILE A 14 -17.04 -10.73 3.81
C ILE A 14 -17.12 -12.16 3.25
N PRO A 15 -17.93 -12.40 2.20
CA PRO A 15 -18.11 -13.74 1.64
C PRO A 15 -16.83 -14.37 1.08
N ASP A 16 -15.97 -13.57 0.44
CA ASP A 16 -14.69 -14.02 -0.11
C ASP A 16 -13.61 -12.93 0.03
N PRO A 17 -12.68 -13.05 1.00
CA PRO A 17 -11.62 -12.08 1.19
C PRO A 17 -10.56 -12.11 0.08
N HIS A 18 -10.60 -13.11 -0.81
CA HIS A 18 -9.73 -13.25 -1.98
C HIS A 18 -10.32 -12.67 -3.26
N ARG A 19 -11.43 -11.94 -3.19
CA ARG A 19 -12.06 -11.31 -4.35
C ARG A 19 -12.49 -9.85 -4.11
N LEU A 20 -11.71 -9.10 -3.35
CA LEU A 20 -12.00 -7.71 -3.00
C LEU A 20 -11.20 -6.74 -3.87
N GLN A 21 -11.85 -5.71 -4.40
CA GLN A 21 -11.15 -4.63 -5.07
C GLN A 21 -10.45 -3.71 -4.06
N VAL A 22 -9.18 -3.40 -4.29
CA VAL A 22 -8.37 -2.46 -3.51
C VAL A 22 -7.95 -1.30 -4.39
N LYS A 23 -8.18 -0.08 -3.90
CA LYS A 23 -7.82 1.17 -4.56
C LYS A 23 -7.10 2.11 -3.59
N LEU A 24 -6.11 2.82 -4.10
CA LEU A 24 -5.40 3.86 -3.34
C LEU A 24 -5.26 5.11 -4.18
N TRP A 25 -5.52 6.26 -3.58
CA TRP A 25 -5.36 7.58 -4.16
C TRP A 25 -4.38 8.43 -3.37
N VAL A 26 -3.66 9.28 -4.09
CA VAL A 26 -2.82 10.34 -3.53
C VAL A 26 -3.33 11.65 -4.10
N ASN A 27 -3.88 12.52 -3.24
CA ASN A 27 -4.51 13.78 -3.64
C ASN A 27 -5.56 13.59 -4.75
N GLY A 28 -6.39 12.54 -4.64
CA GLY A 28 -7.41 12.19 -5.63
C GLY A 28 -6.90 11.48 -6.89
N VAL A 29 -5.59 11.35 -7.08
CA VAL A 29 -5.00 10.61 -8.22
C VAL A 29 -4.86 9.14 -7.86
N LEU A 30 -5.51 8.25 -8.62
CA LEU A 30 -5.44 6.81 -8.44
C LEU A 30 -4.00 6.30 -8.66
N LYS A 31 -3.42 5.62 -7.67
CA LYS A 31 -2.06 5.06 -7.70
C LYS A 31 -2.04 3.54 -7.63
N GLN A 32 -2.97 2.92 -6.91
CA GLN A 32 -3.15 1.47 -6.90
C GLN A 32 -4.59 1.12 -7.26
N ASN A 33 -4.74 0.06 -8.05
CA ASN A 33 -6.04 -0.51 -8.41
C ASN A 33 -5.84 -1.99 -8.74
N TYR A 34 -6.14 -2.87 -7.80
CA TYR A 34 -5.91 -4.31 -7.93
C TYR A 34 -6.93 -5.11 -7.12
N ASN A 35 -7.01 -6.42 -7.36
CA ASN A 35 -7.91 -7.31 -6.65
C ASN A 35 -7.11 -8.23 -5.70
N THR A 36 -7.69 -8.60 -4.56
CA THR A 36 -7.04 -9.52 -3.60
C THR A 36 -6.84 -10.94 -4.13
N SER A 37 -7.43 -11.28 -5.28
CA SER A 37 -7.11 -12.52 -6.02
C SER A 37 -5.67 -12.56 -6.56
N ASP A 38 -5.00 -11.42 -6.68
CA ASP A 38 -3.57 -11.32 -7.09
C ASP A 38 -2.59 -11.61 -5.94
N MET A 39 -3.08 -12.02 -4.77
CA MET A 39 -2.22 -12.40 -3.65
C MET A 39 -1.41 -13.66 -3.99
N ALA A 40 -0.08 -13.55 -3.94
CA ALA A 40 0.82 -14.69 -4.15
C ALA A 40 0.66 -15.79 -3.08
N HIS A 41 0.30 -15.40 -1.85
CA HIS A 41 0.01 -16.32 -0.75
C HIS A 41 -1.38 -16.01 -0.19
N LYS A 42 -2.23 -17.03 -0.07
CA LYS A 42 -3.56 -16.88 0.53
C LYS A 42 -3.46 -16.60 2.04
N ILE A 43 -4.52 -16.03 2.62
CA ILE A 43 -4.56 -15.63 4.04
C ILE A 43 -4.33 -16.84 4.95
N SER A 44 -4.92 -17.99 4.62
CA SER A 44 -4.70 -19.24 5.35
C SER A 44 -3.24 -19.69 5.36
N ARG A 45 -2.51 -19.51 4.26
CA ARG A 45 -1.07 -19.80 4.17
C ARG A 45 -0.25 -18.82 4.99
N CYS A 46 -0.62 -17.54 5.03
CA CYS A 46 0.04 -16.56 5.88
C CYS A 46 -0.14 -16.91 7.38
N ILE A 47 -1.35 -17.30 7.78
CA ILE A 47 -1.66 -17.72 9.15
C ILE A 47 -0.89 -18.99 9.52
N GLU A 48 -0.90 -20.03 8.68
CA GLU A 48 -0.17 -21.27 8.95
C GLU A 48 1.35 -21.06 9.04
N TRP A 49 1.92 -20.20 8.19
CA TRP A 49 3.34 -19.91 8.27
C TRP A 49 3.71 -19.15 9.55
N VAL A 50 2.96 -18.10 9.91
CA VAL A 50 3.29 -17.31 11.11
C VAL A 50 3.08 -18.15 12.39
N THR A 51 2.05 -19.00 12.45
CA THR A 51 1.79 -19.84 13.62
C THR A 51 2.79 -20.98 13.80
N SER A 52 3.55 -21.34 12.75
CA SER A 52 4.65 -22.29 12.87
C SER A 52 5.84 -21.77 13.69
N ILE A 53 5.95 -20.45 13.85
CA ILE A 53 7.07 -19.78 14.53
C ILE A 53 6.65 -18.87 15.68
N HIS A 54 5.38 -18.47 15.74
CA HIS A 54 4.86 -17.57 16.77
C HIS A 54 3.39 -17.87 17.08
N THR A 55 3.05 -18.05 18.35
CA THR A 55 1.65 -18.16 18.77
C THR A 55 0.94 -16.84 18.54
N LEU A 56 -0.22 -16.86 17.89
CA LEU A 56 -1.07 -15.68 17.71
C LEU A 56 -2.03 -15.52 18.89
N GLU A 57 -2.19 -14.28 19.32
CA GLU A 57 -3.12 -13.87 20.38
C GLU A 57 -4.31 -13.08 19.78
N PRO A 58 -5.49 -13.09 20.43
CA PRO A 58 -6.60 -12.24 20.03
C PRO A 58 -6.19 -10.76 20.01
N GLY A 59 -6.39 -10.11 18.87
CA GLY A 59 -5.96 -8.72 18.63
C GLY A 59 -4.70 -8.59 17.79
N ASP A 60 -4.01 -9.68 17.48
CA ASP A 60 -2.88 -9.67 16.56
C ASP A 60 -3.29 -9.31 15.13
N LEU A 61 -2.39 -8.62 14.42
CA LEU A 61 -2.61 -8.12 13.07
C LEU A 61 -1.53 -8.65 12.12
N ILE A 62 -1.98 -9.26 11.02
CA ILE A 62 -1.12 -9.76 9.95
C ILE A 62 -1.30 -8.87 8.71
N ALA A 63 -0.28 -8.08 8.37
CA ALA A 63 -0.26 -7.33 7.12
C ALA A 63 0.05 -8.27 5.94
N THR A 64 -0.92 -8.51 5.07
CA THR A 64 -0.88 -9.55 4.02
C THR A 64 -0.12 -9.14 2.75
N GLY A 65 0.63 -8.03 2.79
CA GLY A 65 1.40 -7.50 1.68
C GLY A 65 0.67 -6.43 0.88
N THR A 66 1.27 -6.02 -0.23
CA THR A 66 0.73 -5.01 -1.16
C THR A 66 1.01 -5.42 -2.59
N ASN A 67 0.12 -5.06 -3.52
CA ASN A 67 0.45 -5.11 -4.93
C ASN A 67 1.55 -4.10 -5.23
N HIS A 68 2.61 -4.59 -5.85
CA HIS A 68 3.88 -3.92 -5.95
C HIS A 68 3.94 -2.90 -7.12
N ARG A 69 2.97 -2.98 -8.05
CA ARG A 69 2.90 -2.18 -9.28
C ARG A 69 2.63 -0.69 -9.02
N GLY A 70 1.72 -0.37 -8.10
CA GLY A 70 1.33 1.02 -7.83
C GLY A 70 2.13 1.71 -6.72
N LEU A 71 3.26 1.15 -6.31
CA LEU A 71 4.12 1.76 -5.29
C LEU A 71 4.71 3.08 -5.80
N SER A 72 4.57 4.14 -5.00
CA SER A 72 5.13 5.47 -5.22
C SER A 72 5.40 6.17 -3.88
N GLY A 73 6.28 7.17 -3.88
CA GLY A 73 6.62 7.91 -2.66
C GLY A 73 5.55 8.92 -2.27
N PHE A 74 5.11 8.86 -1.01
CA PHE A 74 4.30 9.91 -0.39
C PHE A 74 5.17 11.08 0.06
N GLN A 75 4.59 12.28 0.04
CA GLN A 75 5.31 13.54 0.25
C GLN A 75 4.55 14.42 1.22
N ASN A 76 5.25 15.39 1.81
CA ASN A 76 4.64 16.33 2.75
C ASN A 76 3.40 17.01 2.14
N GLY A 77 2.29 17.01 2.87
CA GLY A 77 1.03 17.62 2.46
C GLY A 77 0.12 16.71 1.64
N ASP A 78 0.58 15.50 1.29
CA ASP A 78 -0.28 14.54 0.59
C ASP A 78 -1.43 14.08 1.50
N ARG A 79 -2.63 14.02 0.93
CA ARG A 79 -3.77 13.28 1.46
C ARG A 79 -3.80 11.91 0.78
N ILE A 80 -3.73 10.86 1.59
CA ILE A 80 -3.80 9.47 1.16
C ILE A 80 -5.19 8.94 1.46
N GLU A 81 -5.77 8.24 0.50
CA GLU A 81 -7.04 7.54 0.66
C GLU A 81 -6.85 6.11 0.18
N ILE A 82 -7.22 5.13 1.00
CA ILE A 82 -7.20 3.71 0.64
C ILE A 82 -8.59 3.12 0.90
N GLU A 83 -9.08 2.36 -0.05
CA GLU A 83 -10.38 1.70 -0.01
C GLU A 83 -10.21 0.25 -0.39
N THR A 84 -10.81 -0.61 0.43
CA THR A 84 -10.99 -2.02 0.11
C THR A 84 -12.48 -2.29 0.09
N GLU A 85 -12.95 -2.93 -0.97
CA GLU A 85 -14.35 -3.30 -1.15
C GLU A 85 -14.90 -4.01 0.10
N GLY A 86 -16.01 -3.49 0.65
CA GLY A 86 -16.63 -4.01 1.88
C GLY A 86 -16.00 -3.52 3.20
N LEU A 87 -14.81 -2.92 3.20
CA LEU A 87 -14.07 -2.50 4.40
C LEU A 87 -14.05 -0.98 4.63
N GLY A 88 -14.74 -0.23 3.76
CA GLY A 88 -14.76 1.24 3.81
C GLY A 88 -13.47 1.89 3.30
N ARG A 89 -13.34 3.18 3.59
CA ARG A 89 -12.24 4.04 3.10
C ARG A 89 -11.52 4.72 4.26
N LEU A 90 -10.23 4.44 4.39
CA LEU A 90 -9.33 5.11 5.32
C LEU A 90 -8.67 6.30 4.63
N HIS A 91 -8.57 7.43 5.32
CA HIS A 91 -7.81 8.59 4.84
C HIS A 91 -6.90 9.17 5.91
N PHE A 92 -5.75 9.68 5.51
CA PHE A 92 -4.80 10.34 6.40
C PHE A 92 -3.90 11.31 5.63
N ASN A 93 -3.33 12.29 6.34
CA ASN A 93 -2.43 13.29 5.78
C ASN A 93 -0.97 12.98 6.12
N ILE A 94 -0.07 13.35 5.22
CA ILE A 94 1.37 13.14 5.37
C ILE A 94 2.04 14.43 5.83
N ARG A 95 2.88 14.31 6.85
CA ARG A 95 3.81 15.35 7.27
C ARG A 95 5.24 14.81 7.16
N ASP A 96 6.07 15.51 6.40
CA ASP A 96 7.53 15.30 6.37
C ASP A 96 8.20 16.65 6.66
N ASP A 97 8.88 16.75 7.79
CA ASP A 97 9.55 17.98 8.21
C ASP A 97 10.76 18.30 7.31
N LEU A 98 11.32 17.29 6.64
CA LEU A 98 12.44 17.47 5.69
C LEU A 98 11.98 17.87 4.28
N LYS A 99 10.66 17.94 4.03
CA LYS A 99 10.07 18.35 2.74
C LYS A 99 10.69 17.66 1.52
N ARG A 100 11.01 16.37 1.65
CA ARG A 100 11.60 15.58 0.56
C ARG A 100 10.56 15.28 -0.50
N THR A 101 10.99 15.30 -1.76
CA THR A 101 10.14 15.02 -2.90
C THR A 101 10.72 13.93 -3.78
N TRP A 102 9.83 13.19 -4.44
CA TRP A 102 10.15 12.14 -5.41
C TRP A 102 9.36 12.39 -6.68
N GLY A 103 9.78 11.76 -7.78
CA GLY A 103 8.90 11.60 -8.94
C GLY A 103 7.54 11.03 -8.52
N ARG A 104 6.47 11.41 -9.21
CA ARG A 104 5.09 10.94 -8.90
C ARG A 104 4.70 9.66 -9.64
N GLU A 105 5.63 9.12 -10.41
CA GLU A 105 5.47 7.89 -11.20
C GLU A 105 5.36 6.69 -10.27
N THR A 106 4.41 5.80 -10.59
CA THR A 106 4.34 4.47 -9.98
C THR A 106 5.42 3.55 -10.55
N ARG A 107 5.63 2.40 -9.92
CA ARG A 107 6.51 1.37 -10.47
C ARG A 107 6.01 0.84 -11.83
N LEU A 108 4.70 0.76 -12.02
CA LEU A 108 4.09 0.41 -13.31
C LEU A 108 4.40 1.47 -14.38
N ASP A 109 4.19 2.76 -14.08
CA ASP A 109 4.46 3.85 -15.03
C ASP A 109 5.91 3.81 -15.52
N ARG A 110 6.86 3.52 -14.61
CA ARG A 110 8.28 3.38 -14.96
C ARG A 110 8.54 2.17 -15.84
N GLN A 111 7.92 1.03 -15.53
CA GLN A 111 8.04 -0.18 -16.33
C GLN A 111 7.50 0.04 -17.76
N GLU A 112 6.35 0.69 -17.89
CA GLU A 112 5.75 1.05 -19.18
C GLU A 112 6.64 2.02 -19.98
N LYS A 113 7.30 2.95 -19.30
CA LYS A 113 8.31 3.85 -19.88
C LYS A 113 9.68 3.20 -20.11
N LYS A 114 9.84 1.91 -19.81
CA LYS A 114 11.11 1.16 -19.88
C LYS A 114 12.24 1.84 -19.08
N LEU A 115 11.89 2.50 -17.98
CA LEU A 115 12.84 3.12 -17.05
C LEU A 115 13.29 2.10 -16.00
N GLU A 116 14.59 1.99 -15.81
CA GLU A 116 15.15 1.15 -14.76
C GLU A 116 15.09 1.82 -13.38
N GLY A 117 15.13 0.98 -12.34
CA GLY A 117 15.20 1.40 -10.94
C GLY A 117 13.90 2.01 -10.40
N THR A 118 13.97 2.45 -9.15
CA THR A 118 12.85 3.08 -8.43
C THR A 118 12.67 4.53 -8.84
N THR A 119 11.51 5.09 -8.52
CA THR A 119 11.21 6.51 -8.73
C THR A 119 12.26 7.39 -8.03
N PRO A 120 12.94 8.30 -8.74
CA PRO A 120 14.06 9.05 -8.19
C PRO A 120 13.61 10.06 -7.14
N GLN A 121 14.48 10.31 -6.16
CA GLN A 121 14.34 11.44 -5.25
C GLN A 121 14.70 12.73 -6.00
N LEU A 122 13.86 13.75 -5.87
CA LEU A 122 14.04 15.06 -6.50
C LEU A 122 14.68 16.05 -5.51
N THR A 123 14.31 15.99 -4.22
CA THR A 123 14.95 16.79 -3.17
C THR A 123 15.38 15.94 -1.98
N GLY A 124 16.57 16.22 -1.43
CA GLY A 124 17.12 15.58 -0.23
C GLY A 124 18.43 14.85 -0.46
N LYS A 125 18.79 13.98 0.50
CA LYS A 125 20.09 13.31 0.57
C LYS A 125 20.46 12.47 -0.67
N TYR A 126 19.47 11.86 -1.33
CA TYR A 126 19.69 10.97 -2.48
C TYR A 126 19.22 11.58 -3.80
N THR A 127 19.08 12.92 -3.88
CA THR A 127 18.87 13.60 -5.15
C THR A 127 20.06 13.30 -6.09
N PRO A 128 19.83 12.79 -7.31
CA PRO A 128 20.89 12.59 -8.28
C PRO A 128 21.64 13.90 -8.52
N ALA A 129 22.96 13.85 -8.61
CA ALA A 129 23.74 15.03 -8.99
C ALA A 129 23.25 15.56 -10.35
N PRO A 130 23.20 16.89 -10.55
CA PRO A 130 22.90 17.44 -11.87
C PRO A 130 23.89 16.85 -12.89
N ARG A 131 23.34 16.31 -13.98
CA ARG A 131 24.12 15.80 -15.12
C ARG A 131 24.68 16.94 -15.95
#